data_AF-A0A7J6VVL1-F1
#
_entry.id   AF-A0A7J6VVL1-F1
#
_cell.length_a   1.000
_cell.length_b   1.000
_cell.length_c   1.000
_cell.angle_alpha   90.00
_cell.angle_beta   90.00
_cell.angle_gamma   90.00
#
_symmetry.space_group_name_H-M   'P 1'
#
loop_
_entity.id
_entity.type
_entity.pdbx_description
1 polymer ?
#
loop_
_entity_poly.entity_id
_entity_poly.type
_entity_poly.pdbx_seq_one_letter_code
_entity_poly.pdbx_strand_id
1 'polypeptide(L)'
;MALLGKQAWSLLSADSLWARQMKQKYFPNVDFMNSKCPGSSSKVWKTFHHLKLVLNSGLRWHVGDGTTINAWKEPWIPQTPRPLPLLEKPENCSFELVAEFIDSELIL
;
A
#
# COMPACT_ATOMS: atom_id res chain seq x y z
N MET A 1 -1.54 -12.71 -15.54
CA MET A 1 -1.00 -11.43 -15.02
C MET A 1 -0.11 -11.59 -13.78
N ALA A 2 0.43 -12.77 -13.47
CA ALA A 2 1.18 -13.00 -12.22
C ALA A 2 2.56 -12.31 -12.18
N LEU A 3 3.28 -12.28 -13.31
CA LEU A 3 4.62 -11.71 -13.38
C LEU A 3 4.64 -10.20 -13.14
N LEU A 4 3.68 -9.47 -13.74
CA LEU A 4 3.57 -8.03 -13.59
C LEU A 4 3.18 -7.63 -12.16
N GLY A 5 2.34 -8.42 -11.50
CA GLY A 5 2.02 -8.24 -10.08
C GLY A 5 3.26 -8.39 -9.20
N LYS A 6 4.07 -9.44 -9.43
CA LYS A 6 5.33 -9.65 -8.70
C LYS A 6 6.34 -8.54 -8.95
N GLN A 7 6.45 -8.06 -10.19
CA GLN A 7 7.32 -6.93 -10.51
C GLN A 7 6.81 -5.65 -9.82
N ALA A 8 5.52 -5.35 -9.91
CA ALA A 8 4.97 -4.17 -9.26
C ALA A 8 5.09 -4.23 -7.73
N TRP A 9 4.99 -5.42 -7.12
CA TRP A 9 5.30 -5.62 -5.71
C TRP A 9 6.77 -5.30 -5.39
N SER A 10 7.70 -5.72 -6.23
CA SER A 10 9.12 -5.37 -6.05
C SER A 10 9.41 -3.87 -6.22
N LEU A 11 8.57 -3.10 -6.92
CA LEU A 11 8.66 -1.62 -6.92
C LEU A 11 8.26 -1.02 -5.58
N LEU A 12 7.32 -1.64 -4.86
CA LEU A 12 6.89 -1.22 -3.53
C LEU A 12 7.95 -1.55 -2.47
N SER A 13 8.53 -2.75 -2.51
CA SER A 13 9.56 -3.20 -1.55
C SER A 13 10.96 -2.62 -1.83
N ALA A 14 11.20 -2.11 -3.05
CA ALA A 14 12.47 -1.48 -3.49
C ALA A 14 13.76 -2.32 -3.38
N ASP A 15 13.68 -3.64 -3.14
CA ASP A 15 14.85 -4.49 -2.88
C ASP A 15 15.68 -4.90 -4.11
N SER A 16 15.19 -4.63 -5.32
CA SER A 16 15.84 -5.08 -6.56
C SER A 16 16.54 -3.94 -7.31
N LEU A 17 17.62 -4.26 -8.03
CA LEU A 17 18.35 -3.29 -8.86
C LEU A 17 17.45 -2.59 -9.87
N TRP A 18 16.53 -3.33 -10.48
CA TRP A 18 15.59 -2.75 -11.45
C TRP A 18 14.59 -1.81 -10.76
N ALA A 19 14.12 -2.13 -9.55
CA ALA A 19 13.22 -1.25 -8.80
C ALA A 19 13.93 0.04 -8.39
N ARG A 20 15.20 -0.03 -7.98
CA ARG A 20 16.04 1.15 -7.71
C ARG A 20 16.21 2.03 -8.94
N GLN A 21 16.46 1.43 -10.11
CA GLN A 21 16.57 2.16 -11.36
C GLN A 21 15.26 2.86 -11.74
N MET A 22 14.13 2.19 -11.56
CA MET A 22 12.80 2.76 -11.80
C MET A 22 12.51 3.90 -10.81
N LYS A 23 12.87 3.75 -9.53
CA LYS A 23 12.76 4.78 -8.51
C LYS A 23 13.54 6.03 -8.90
N GLN A 24 14.82 5.89 -9.23
CA GLN A 24 15.64 7.03 -9.67
C GLN A 24 15.09 7.72 -10.92
N LYS A 25 14.54 6.95 -11.88
CA LYS A 25 14.05 7.50 -13.15
C LYS A 25 12.68 8.18 -13.05
N TYR A 26 11.75 7.64 -12.26
CA TYR A 26 10.34 8.05 -12.30
C TYR A 26 9.82 8.60 -10.98
N PHE A 27 10.42 8.25 -9.84
CA PHE A 27 9.95 8.65 -8.51
C PHE A 27 11.12 8.76 -7.49
N PRO A 28 12.10 9.65 -7.71
CA PRO A 28 13.29 9.69 -6.87
C PRO A 28 12.99 10.13 -5.42
N ASN A 29 12.05 11.06 -5.25
CA ASN A 29 11.73 11.71 -3.96
C ASN A 29 10.34 11.35 -3.42
N VAL A 30 9.63 10.44 -4.07
CA VAL A 30 8.25 10.07 -3.72
C VAL A 30 8.09 8.57 -3.79
N ASP A 31 7.07 8.02 -3.14
CA ASP A 31 6.78 6.60 -3.21
C ASP A 31 6.13 6.21 -4.54
N PHE A 32 6.22 4.93 -4.89
CA PHE A 32 5.59 4.38 -6.10
C PHE A 32 4.09 4.72 -6.17
N MET A 33 3.37 4.67 -5.05
CA MET A 33 1.95 5.02 -4.97
C MET A 33 1.68 6.50 -5.29
N ASN A 34 2.58 7.39 -4.87
CA ASN A 34 2.51 8.84 -5.08
C ASN A 34 3.16 9.30 -6.39
N SER A 35 3.75 8.38 -7.15
CA SER A 35 4.41 8.69 -8.43
C SER A 35 3.43 9.17 -9.50
N LYS A 36 3.89 10.10 -10.34
CA LYS A 36 3.14 10.62 -11.50
C LYS A 36 3.54 9.89 -12.77
N CYS A 37 2.68 9.90 -13.78
CA CYS A 37 3.00 9.38 -15.11
C CYS A 37 3.02 10.51 -16.15
N PRO A 38 4.19 11.13 -16.41
CA PRO A 38 4.36 12.08 -17.51
C PRO A 38 3.96 11.46 -18.87
N GLY A 39 3.45 12.27 -19.80
CA GLY A 39 3.07 11.81 -21.15
C GLY A 39 4.22 11.18 -21.93
N SER A 40 5.45 11.65 -21.71
CA SER A 40 6.71 11.16 -22.29
C SER A 40 7.25 9.86 -21.64
N SER A 41 6.53 9.27 -20.69
CA SER A 41 6.97 8.06 -20.01
C SER A 41 6.97 6.83 -20.93
N SER A 42 7.82 5.86 -20.61
CA SER A 42 7.86 4.59 -21.34
C SER A 42 6.53 3.84 -21.25
N LYS A 43 6.26 3.01 -22.25
CA LYS A 43 5.06 2.16 -22.28
C LYS A 43 5.00 1.23 -21.05
N VAL A 44 6.16 0.74 -20.63
CA VAL A 44 6.32 -0.06 -19.40
C VAL A 44 5.91 0.72 -18.16
N TRP A 45 6.35 1.98 -18.00
CA TRP A 45 5.94 2.82 -16.87
C TRP A 45 4.44 3.11 -16.87
N LYS A 46 3.86 3.38 -18.04
CA LYS A 46 2.41 3.56 -18.19
C LYS A 46 1.62 2.31 -17.73
N THR A 47 2.10 1.11 -18.08
CA THR A 47 1.50 -0.15 -17.61
C THR A 47 1.59 -0.29 -16.09
N PHE A 48 2.74 -0.02 -15.49
CA PHE A 48 2.88 -0.05 -14.03
C PHE A 48 2.02 1.02 -13.34
N HIS A 49 1.91 2.20 -13.92
CA HIS A 49 1.04 3.25 -13.40
C HIS A 49 -0.45 2.90 -13.52
N HIS A 50 -0.86 2.13 -14.53
CA HIS A 50 -2.21 1.58 -14.59
C HIS A 50 -2.43 0.47 -13.55
N LEU A 51 -1.45 -0.41 -13.39
CA LEU A 51 -1.44 -1.43 -12.33
C LEU A 51 -1.44 -0.81 -10.93
N LYS A 52 -0.93 0.41 -10.76
CA LYS A 52 -1.00 1.17 -9.50
C LYS A 52 -2.43 1.30 -8.98
N LEU A 53 -3.42 1.49 -9.86
CA LEU A 53 -4.83 1.56 -9.47
C LEU A 53 -5.35 0.20 -8.99
N VAL A 54 -4.99 -0.87 -9.72
CA VAL A 54 -5.37 -2.26 -9.38
C VAL A 54 -4.71 -2.70 -8.07
N LEU A 55 -3.46 -2.31 -7.86
CA LEU A 55 -2.74 -2.51 -6.62
C LEU A 55 -3.38 -1.69 -5.50
N ASN A 56 -3.72 -0.42 -5.74
CA ASN A 56 -4.44 0.36 -4.74
C ASN A 56 -5.82 -0.22 -4.40
N SER A 57 -6.45 -0.99 -5.29
CA SER A 57 -7.72 -1.68 -5.02
C SER A 57 -7.56 -3.10 -4.48
N GLY A 58 -6.39 -3.73 -4.60
CA GLY A 58 -6.10 -5.09 -4.10
C GLY A 58 -5.16 -5.18 -2.89
N LEU A 59 -4.31 -4.18 -2.67
CA LEU A 59 -3.36 -4.11 -1.56
C LEU A 59 -4.12 -3.87 -0.25
N ARG A 60 -3.89 -4.74 0.71
CA ARG A 60 -4.32 -4.61 2.10
C ARG A 60 -3.07 -4.64 2.96
N TRP A 61 -3.11 -3.95 4.09
CA TRP A 61 -2.03 -4.05 5.06
C TRP A 61 -2.03 -5.45 5.65
N HIS A 62 -0.89 -6.13 5.57
CA HIS A 62 -0.65 -7.32 6.36
C HIS A 62 -0.24 -6.86 7.75
N VAL A 63 -1.14 -7.04 8.72
CA VAL A 63 -0.88 -6.57 10.09
C VAL A 63 0.13 -7.50 10.75
N GLY A 64 1.28 -6.93 11.11
CA GLY A 64 2.25 -7.57 12.01
C GLY A 64 1.93 -7.16 13.45
N ASP A 65 2.69 -6.20 13.97
CA ASP A 65 2.49 -5.61 15.29
C ASP A 65 1.39 -4.52 15.32
N GLY A 66 1.03 -3.97 14.16
CA GLY A 66 -0.03 -2.94 14.04
C GLY A 66 0.37 -1.56 14.56
N THR A 67 1.62 -1.34 14.97
CA THR A 67 2.09 -0.09 15.62
C THR A 67 2.28 1.06 14.64
N THR A 68 2.33 0.76 13.35
CA THR A 68 2.55 1.74 12.27
C THR A 68 1.33 1.92 11.38
N ILE A 69 0.29 1.12 11.57
CA ILE A 69 -0.90 1.09 10.72
C ILE A 69 -2.01 1.86 11.44
N ASN A 70 -2.58 2.87 10.79
CA ASN A 70 -3.70 3.61 11.36
C ASN A 70 -5.00 2.81 11.21
N ALA A 71 -5.64 2.47 12.33
CA ALA A 71 -6.80 1.58 12.35
C ALA A 71 -8.01 2.12 11.59
N TRP A 72 -8.13 3.44 11.47
CA TRP A 72 -9.30 4.12 10.89
C TRP A 72 -9.08 4.56 9.45
N LYS A 73 -7.83 4.85 9.06
CA LYS A 73 -7.49 5.37 7.73
C LYS A 73 -7.02 4.30 6.76
N GLU A 74 -6.52 3.17 7.26
CA GLU A 74 -5.85 2.18 6.42
C GLU A 74 -6.62 0.85 6.29
N PRO A 75 -6.65 0.23 5.11
CA PRO A 75 -7.37 -1.02 4.87
C PRO A 75 -6.57 -2.21 5.39
N TRP A 76 -6.67 -2.44 6.70
CA TRP A 76 -6.01 -3.55 7.41
C TRP A 76 -6.94 -4.77 7.65
N ILE A 77 -8.26 -4.56 7.63
CA ILE A 77 -9.24 -5.63 7.84
C ILE A 77 -9.41 -6.48 6.55
N PRO A 78 -9.27 -7.81 6.62
CA PRO A 78 -9.52 -8.68 5.47
C PRO A 78 -11.01 -8.67 5.10
N GLN A 79 -11.30 -8.77 3.79
CA GLN A 79 -12.65 -8.89 3.22
C GLN A 79 -13.59 -7.66 3.34
N THR A 80 -13.13 -6.52 3.84
CA THR A 80 -13.92 -5.29 3.75
C THR A 80 -13.97 -4.75 2.31
N PRO A 81 -15.14 -4.26 1.84
CA PRO A 81 -15.25 -3.56 0.56
C PRO A 81 -14.49 -2.23 0.61
N ARG A 82 -14.01 -1.76 -0.56
CA ARG A 82 -13.40 -0.44 -0.70
C ARG A 82 -14.32 0.57 -1.41
N PRO A 83 -14.31 1.85 -1.00
CA PRO A 83 -13.56 2.43 0.13
C PRO A 83 -14.02 1.83 1.46
N LEU A 84 -13.13 1.81 2.47
CA LEU A 84 -13.49 1.29 3.79
C LEU A 84 -14.84 1.92 4.18
N PRO A 85 -15.87 1.12 4.50
CA PRO A 85 -17.11 1.68 5.00
C PRO A 85 -16.74 2.54 6.19
N LEU A 86 -17.13 3.82 6.15
CA LEU A 86 -16.96 4.88 7.14
C LEU A 86 -16.70 4.34 8.55
N LEU A 87 -15.47 3.89 8.81
CA LEU A 87 -14.94 3.70 10.15
C LEU A 87 -14.59 5.12 10.59
N GLU A 88 -15.64 5.90 10.82
CA GLU A 88 -15.52 7.21 11.45
C GLU A 88 -15.08 6.93 12.88
N LYS A 89 -13.89 7.44 13.22
CA LYS A 89 -13.36 7.38 14.59
C LYS A 89 -14.44 7.94 15.53
N PRO A 90 -14.95 7.16 16.50
CA PRO A 90 -15.88 7.67 17.48
C PRO A 90 -15.24 8.85 18.22
N GLU A 91 -16.00 9.91 18.51
CA GLU A 91 -15.47 11.13 19.17
C GLU A 91 -14.78 10.84 20.51
N ASN A 92 -15.07 9.70 21.14
CA ASN A 92 -14.53 9.28 22.43
C ASN A 92 -13.47 8.17 22.34
N CYS A 93 -12.91 7.90 21.15
CA CYS A 93 -11.93 6.83 20.96
C CYS A 93 -10.51 7.43 20.89
N SER A 94 -9.65 7.15 21.88
CA SER A 94 -8.25 7.59 21.85
C SER A 94 -7.36 6.72 20.95
N PHE A 95 -7.85 5.55 20.54
CA PHE A 95 -7.07 4.59 19.77
C PHE A 95 -6.93 5.01 18.31
N GLU A 96 -5.71 5.03 17.80
CA GLU A 96 -5.35 5.41 16.43
C GLU A 96 -4.66 4.28 15.66
N LEU A 97 -4.01 3.36 16.36
CA LEU A 97 -3.17 2.34 15.77
C LEU A 97 -3.84 0.97 15.86
N VAL A 98 -3.59 0.11 14.86
CA VAL A 98 -4.12 -1.26 14.86
C VAL A 98 -3.59 -2.05 16.06
N ALA A 99 -2.37 -1.76 16.52
CA ALA A 99 -1.78 -2.37 17.71
C ALA A 99 -2.66 -2.23 18.97
N GLU A 100 -3.41 -1.14 19.09
CA GLU A 100 -4.26 -0.88 20.25
C GLU A 100 -5.57 -1.68 20.22
N PHE A 101 -5.92 -2.25 19.05
CA PHE A 101 -7.06 -3.13 18.85
C PHE A 101 -6.67 -4.62 18.85
N ILE A 102 -5.37 -4.91 18.74
CA ILE A 102 -4.85 -6.27 18.81
C ILE A 102 -4.47 -6.52 20.26
N ASP A 103 -5.32 -7.27 20.96
CA ASP A 103 -4.97 -7.78 22.28
C ASP A 103 -3.77 -8.73 22.13
N SER A 104 -2.69 -8.44 22.85
CA SER A 104 -1.43 -9.18 22.80
C SER A 104 -1.49 -10.62 23.36
N GLU A 105 -2.69 -11.16 23.64
CA GLU A 105 -2.88 -12.48 24.26
C GLU A 105 -3.23 -13.64 23.30
N LEU A 106 -3.26 -13.44 21.98
CA LEU A 106 -3.57 -14.53 21.03
C LEU A 106 -2.50 -14.76 19.96
N ILE A 107 -1.23 -14.86 20.41
CA ILE A 107 -0.18 -15.54 19.65
C ILE A 107 0.28 -16.76 20.46
N LEU A 108 -0.44 -17.87 20.29
CA LEU A 108 0.06 -19.24 20.53
C LEU A 108 0.11 -19.96 19.18
#